data_AF-A0A2N1VQ47-F1
#
_entry.id   AF-A0A2N1VQ47-F1
#
_cell.length_a   1.000
_cell.length_b   1.000
_cell.length_c   1.000
_cell.angle_alpha   90.00
_cell.angle_beta   90.00
_cell.angle_gamma   90.00
#
_symmetry.space_group_name_H-M   'P 1'
#
loop_
_entity.id
_entity.type
_entity.pdbx_description
1 polymer ?
#
loop_
_entity_poly.entity_id
_entity_poly.type
_entity_poly.pdbx_seq_one_letter_code
_entity_poly.pdbx_strand_id
1 'polypeptide(L)'
;MKFVIMFGAIILAALFAAIGGYTKPKALWWKVIAILMVAFALILTILPPVSGNLTTARYIKEGFYESLNLHINNKTENHYFDEQSGKWFVYFGDKPADLSDPSTVDFNRKLIINSKELPHGFSEDSELVIKAGYDKENDAIEFIETKYVNPLFDYPFVPNLDERIKILNLHVPMAWIAVIAYLMSMIYAIRYLKSGDLKWDINTASAAALGNLFAILATVTGMLWAKYNWGTYWNWDPRQTSIFVLILIYAAFFALRSAIDNPERRAKLSSVYSIISFVTVPFLVFVLPRMASGLHPGSADDVNAGPLVSAQPSALDTNLVWGFGLSLFAFSVIYFWLFNILVRLNIIKNKLS
;
A
#
# COMPACT_ATOMS: atom_id res chain seq x y z
N MET A 1 13.70 -9.71 -6.57
CA MET A 1 13.77 -8.23 -6.52
C MET A 1 12.67 -7.63 -5.63
N LYS A 2 11.37 -7.86 -5.86
CA LYS A 2 10.26 -7.22 -5.13
C LYS A 2 10.27 -7.43 -3.61
N PHE A 3 10.44 -8.67 -3.14
CA PHE A 3 10.58 -8.96 -1.70
C PHE A 3 11.80 -8.29 -1.06
N VAL A 4 12.91 -8.14 -1.82
CA VAL A 4 14.11 -7.46 -1.33
C VAL A 4 13.83 -5.99 -1.09
N ILE A 5 13.04 -5.34 -1.95
CA ILE A 5 12.63 -3.95 -1.77
C ILE A 5 11.76 -3.81 -0.51
N MET A 6 10.73 -4.65 -0.36
CA MET A 6 9.80 -4.58 0.77
C MET A 6 10.44 -4.89 2.13
N PHE A 7 11.16 -6.01 2.25
CA PHE A 7 11.83 -6.37 3.51
C PHE A 7 13.09 -5.52 3.75
N GLY A 8 13.80 -5.14 2.69
CA GLY A 8 14.93 -4.22 2.75
C GLY A 8 14.52 -2.86 3.29
N ALA A 9 13.33 -2.35 2.93
CA ALA A 9 12.78 -1.11 3.49
C ALA A 9 12.63 -1.17 5.02
N ILE A 10 12.08 -2.25 5.56
CA ILE A 10 11.91 -2.41 7.02
C ILE A 10 13.27 -2.52 7.71
N ILE A 11 14.20 -3.31 7.16
CA ILE A 11 15.55 -3.49 7.71
C ILE A 11 16.31 -2.16 7.68
N LEU A 12 16.27 -1.44 6.56
CA LEU A 12 16.93 -0.14 6.41
C LEU A 12 16.34 0.88 7.39
N ALA A 13 15.01 0.87 7.59
CA ALA A 13 14.37 1.73 8.58
C ALA A 13 14.84 1.40 10.00
N ALA A 14 14.98 0.12 10.34
CA ALA A 14 15.52 -0.30 11.63
C ALA A 14 17.00 0.11 11.81
N LEU A 15 17.83 -0.03 10.78
CA LEU A 15 19.22 0.41 10.79
C LEU A 15 19.33 1.93 10.93
N PHE A 16 18.56 2.68 10.16
CA PHE A 16 18.47 4.14 10.26
C PHE A 16 17.99 4.56 11.66
N ALA A 17 17.01 3.86 12.21
CA ALA A 17 16.53 4.07 13.57
C ALA A 17 17.53 3.68 14.66
N ALA A 18 18.48 2.79 14.39
CA ALA A 18 19.51 2.42 15.35
C ALA A 18 20.57 3.53 15.52
N ILE A 19 20.72 4.43 14.54
CA ILE A 19 21.68 5.55 14.60
C ILE A 19 21.40 6.42 15.83
N GLY A 20 22.41 6.62 16.68
CA GLY A 20 22.31 7.38 17.93
C GLY A 20 21.64 6.61 19.09
N GLY A 21 21.29 5.34 18.90
CA GLY A 21 20.65 4.49 19.90
C GLY A 21 19.16 4.80 20.12
N TYR A 22 18.45 3.87 20.78
CA TYR A 22 17.00 3.97 21.01
C TYR A 22 16.62 4.52 22.40
N THR A 23 17.60 4.82 23.25
CA THR A 23 17.39 5.38 24.61
C THR A 23 17.77 6.85 24.72
N LYS A 24 18.40 7.43 23.69
CA LYS A 24 18.77 8.86 23.62
C LYS A 24 17.86 9.62 22.65
N PRO A 25 17.69 10.94 22.81
CA PRO A 25 16.97 11.73 21.82
C PRO A 25 17.65 11.65 20.46
N LYS A 26 16.85 11.50 19.40
CA LYS A 26 17.35 11.62 18.03
C LYS A 26 17.85 13.05 17.77
N ALA A 27 18.96 13.15 17.03
CA ALA A 27 19.51 14.42 16.59
C ALA A 27 18.54 15.15 15.65
N LEU A 28 18.68 16.48 15.54
CA LEU A 28 17.77 17.29 14.71
C LEU A 28 17.79 16.86 13.24
N TRP A 29 18.98 16.63 12.67
CA TRP A 29 19.13 16.16 11.28
C TRP A 29 18.35 14.85 11.02
N TRP A 30 18.38 13.92 11.98
CA TRP A 30 17.68 12.64 11.88
C TRP A 30 16.17 12.85 11.82
N LYS A 31 15.64 13.75 12.66
CA LYS A 31 14.20 14.08 12.69
C LYS A 31 13.76 14.75 11.40
N VAL A 32 14.56 15.68 10.87
CA VAL A 32 14.27 16.37 9.61
C VAL A 32 14.22 15.36 8.47
N ILE A 33 15.20 14.46 8.37
CA ILE A 33 15.19 13.39 7.36
C ILE A 33 13.95 12.51 7.52
N ALA A 34 13.63 12.06 8.74
CA ALA A 34 12.44 11.25 8.98
C ALA A 34 11.14 11.95 8.51
N ILE A 35 10.98 13.23 8.82
CA ILE A 35 9.82 14.03 8.40
C ILE A 35 9.76 14.16 6.88
N LEU A 36 10.88 14.49 6.24
CA LEU A 36 10.95 14.61 4.78
C LEU A 36 10.63 13.28 4.08
N MET A 37 11.11 12.16 4.61
CA MET A 37 10.83 10.84 4.04
C MET A 37 9.36 10.45 4.15
N VAL A 38 8.71 10.79 5.27
CA VAL A 38 7.26 10.59 5.44
C VAL A 38 6.47 11.48 4.49
N ALA A 39 6.81 12.78 4.43
CA ALA A 39 6.16 13.70 3.52
C ALA A 39 6.30 13.22 2.06
N PHE A 40 7.49 12.79 1.68
CA PHE A 40 7.76 12.26 0.34
C PHE A 40 6.96 10.97 0.06
N ALA A 41 6.87 10.04 1.02
CA ALA A 41 6.05 8.84 0.87
C ALA A 41 4.54 9.14 0.70
N LEU A 42 4.03 10.13 1.44
CA LEU A 42 2.64 10.59 1.31
C LEU A 42 2.39 11.25 -0.04
N ILE A 43 3.30 12.10 -0.49
CA ILE A 43 3.25 12.74 -1.81
C ILE A 43 3.23 11.69 -2.91
N LEU A 44 4.13 10.69 -2.86
CA LEU A 44 4.17 9.61 -3.84
C LEU A 44 2.97 8.67 -3.74
N THR A 45 2.27 8.62 -2.61
CA THR A 45 1.04 7.85 -2.51
C THR A 45 -0.13 8.56 -3.21
N ILE A 46 -0.17 9.90 -3.16
CA ILE A 46 -1.33 10.69 -3.60
C ILE A 46 -1.18 11.15 -5.05
N LEU A 47 -0.03 11.73 -5.42
CA LEU A 47 0.18 12.43 -6.68
C LEU A 47 0.16 11.54 -7.94
N PRO A 48 0.83 10.38 -7.98
CA PRO A 48 0.88 9.58 -9.20
C PRO A 48 -0.53 9.17 -9.65
N PRO A 49 -0.89 9.32 -10.93
CA PRO A 49 -2.19 8.86 -11.41
C PRO A 49 -2.31 7.34 -11.34
N VAL A 50 -3.54 6.84 -11.32
CA VAL A 50 -3.81 5.43 -11.65
C VAL A 50 -4.16 5.36 -13.13
N SER A 51 -3.46 4.50 -13.87
CA SER A 51 -3.69 4.26 -15.29
C SER A 51 -3.61 2.79 -15.63
N GLY A 52 -4.47 2.39 -16.56
CA GLY A 52 -4.40 1.12 -17.26
C GLY A 52 -3.49 1.21 -18.48
N ASN A 53 -3.46 0.11 -19.23
CA ASN A 53 -2.83 0.04 -20.54
C ASN A 53 -3.87 -0.30 -21.61
N LEU A 54 -3.45 -0.37 -22.86
CA LEU A 54 -4.30 -0.73 -24.00
C LEU A 54 -5.05 -2.06 -23.80
N THR A 55 -4.46 -3.06 -23.13
CA THR A 55 -5.14 -4.32 -22.82
C THR A 55 -6.30 -4.14 -21.84
N THR A 56 -6.16 -3.24 -20.87
CA THR A 56 -7.23 -2.93 -19.91
C THR A 56 -8.36 -2.09 -20.51
N ALA A 57 -8.14 -1.47 -21.68
CA ALA A 57 -9.20 -0.79 -22.43
C ALA A 57 -10.34 -1.75 -22.82
N ARG A 58 -10.14 -3.07 -22.83
CA ARG A 58 -11.26 -4.00 -23.03
C ARG A 58 -12.41 -3.81 -22.02
N TYR A 59 -12.12 -3.35 -20.80
CA TYR A 59 -13.14 -3.18 -19.76
C TYR A 59 -14.11 -2.02 -20.05
N ILE A 60 -13.68 -1.00 -20.81
CA ILE A 60 -14.60 0.03 -21.32
C ILE A 60 -15.47 -0.51 -22.46
N LYS A 61 -14.90 -1.34 -23.35
CA LYS A 61 -15.64 -2.00 -24.44
C LYS A 61 -16.68 -2.99 -23.93
N GLU A 62 -16.34 -3.77 -22.90
CA GLU A 62 -17.25 -4.72 -22.25
C GLU A 62 -18.33 -4.03 -21.40
N GLY A 63 -18.26 -2.70 -21.23
CA GLY A 63 -19.25 -1.92 -20.49
C GLY A 63 -19.11 -1.99 -18.97
N PHE A 64 -17.98 -2.49 -18.45
CA PHE A 64 -17.71 -2.48 -17.01
C PHE A 64 -17.41 -1.08 -16.48
N TYR A 65 -16.89 -0.19 -17.34
CA TYR A 65 -16.57 1.20 -17.02
C TYR A 65 -17.01 2.11 -18.16
N GLU A 66 -17.52 3.29 -17.84
CA GLU A 66 -17.84 4.31 -18.84
C GLU A 66 -16.58 4.95 -19.43
N SER A 67 -15.54 5.11 -18.62
CA SER A 67 -14.23 5.62 -19.04
C SER A 67 -13.13 5.11 -18.12
N LEU A 68 -11.90 5.07 -18.63
CA LEU A 68 -10.70 4.68 -17.90
C LEU A 68 -9.56 5.66 -18.18
N ASN A 69 -8.64 5.80 -17.22
CA ASN A 69 -7.35 6.41 -17.49
C ASN A 69 -6.43 5.36 -18.15
N LEU A 70 -5.83 5.69 -19.29
CA LEU A 70 -4.91 4.83 -20.03
C LEU A 70 -3.56 5.51 -20.17
N HIS A 71 -2.49 4.76 -19.89
CA HIS A 71 -1.12 5.14 -20.20
C HIS A 71 -0.85 4.87 -21.68
N ILE A 72 -0.38 5.88 -22.39
CA ILE A 72 -0.05 5.83 -23.80
C ILE A 72 1.36 6.37 -24.01
N ASN A 73 2.16 5.61 -24.77
CA ASN A 73 3.45 6.09 -25.24
C ASN A 73 3.27 6.67 -26.65
N ASN A 74 3.47 7.98 -26.82
CA ASN A 74 3.24 8.63 -28.11
C ASN A 74 4.46 8.61 -29.06
N LYS A 75 5.60 8.03 -28.64
CA LYS A 75 6.90 8.14 -29.36
C LYS A 75 6.98 7.45 -30.72
N THR A 76 6.03 6.59 -31.06
CA THR A 76 6.06 5.78 -32.29
C THR A 76 4.71 5.70 -33.00
N GLU A 77 3.80 6.59 -32.64
CA GLU A 77 2.39 6.45 -32.97
C GLU A 77 2.07 7.00 -34.36
N ASN A 78 1.32 6.23 -35.15
CA ASN A 78 0.93 6.64 -36.49
C ASN A 78 -0.36 7.44 -36.40
N HIS A 79 -0.27 8.75 -36.66
CA HIS A 79 -1.44 9.64 -36.68
C HIS A 79 -1.93 9.83 -38.10
N TYR A 80 -3.25 9.73 -38.28
CA TYR A 80 -3.93 9.97 -39.53
C TYR A 80 -5.11 10.89 -39.29
N PHE A 81 -5.17 12.02 -39.99
CA PHE A 81 -6.34 12.90 -39.94
C PHE A 81 -7.26 12.58 -41.10
N ASP A 82 -8.51 12.23 -40.77
CA ASP A 82 -9.55 12.08 -41.78
C ASP A 82 -10.26 13.42 -41.98
N GLU A 83 -10.05 14.03 -43.15
CA GLU A 83 -10.67 15.30 -43.52
C GLU A 83 -12.21 15.21 -43.64
N GLN A 84 -12.77 14.03 -43.91
CA GLN A 84 -14.22 13.86 -44.07
C GLN A 84 -14.94 13.83 -42.73
N SER A 85 -14.43 13.05 -41.76
CA SER A 85 -15.01 13.00 -40.41
C SER A 85 -14.50 14.13 -39.50
N GLY A 86 -13.38 14.76 -39.84
CA GLY A 86 -12.74 15.78 -39.01
C GLY A 86 -12.14 15.20 -37.72
N LYS A 87 -11.74 13.92 -37.74
CA LYS A 87 -11.21 13.17 -36.59
C LYS A 87 -9.76 12.74 -36.82
N TRP A 88 -9.01 12.60 -35.74
CA TRP A 88 -7.71 11.93 -35.79
C TRP A 88 -7.84 10.46 -35.39
N PHE A 89 -7.15 9.60 -36.13
CA PHE A 89 -6.91 8.20 -35.82
C PHE A 89 -5.47 8.03 -35.39
N VAL A 90 -5.27 7.38 -34.25
CA VAL A 90 -3.96 7.08 -33.67
C VAL A 90 -3.85 5.57 -33.52
N TYR A 91 -2.81 4.99 -34.13
CA TYR A 91 -2.62 3.54 -34.18
C TYR A 91 -1.36 3.07 -33.46
N PHE A 92 -1.57 2.19 -32.46
CA PHE A 92 -0.55 1.65 -31.57
C PHE A 92 0.18 0.43 -32.14
N GLY A 93 1.50 0.41 -31.98
CA GLY A 93 2.39 -0.67 -32.42
C GLY A 93 2.77 -0.58 -33.89
N ASP A 94 2.82 -1.74 -34.57
CA ASP A 94 3.23 -1.79 -35.99
C ASP A 94 2.29 -0.96 -36.87
N LYS A 95 2.89 -0.19 -37.79
CA LYS A 95 2.15 0.65 -38.74
C LYS A 95 1.13 -0.21 -39.52
N PRO A 96 -0.17 0.14 -39.48
CA PRO A 96 -1.18 -0.54 -40.28
C PRO A 96 -0.85 -0.48 -41.78
N ALA A 97 -1.29 -1.50 -42.53
CA ALA A 97 -1.12 -1.54 -43.97
C ALA A 97 -1.88 -0.40 -44.68
N ASP A 98 -3.04 -0.03 -44.14
CA ASP A 98 -3.83 1.12 -44.56
C ASP A 98 -4.24 1.92 -43.32
N LEU A 99 -3.85 3.20 -43.27
CA LEU A 99 -4.19 4.11 -42.17
C LEU A 99 -5.61 4.67 -42.32
N SER A 100 -6.18 4.62 -43.53
CA SER A 100 -7.49 5.17 -43.87
C SER A 100 -8.65 4.20 -43.59
N ASP A 101 -8.36 2.93 -43.28
CA ASP A 101 -9.36 1.92 -42.91
C ASP A 101 -9.18 1.41 -41.46
N PRO A 102 -9.86 2.04 -40.48
CA PRO A 102 -9.81 1.64 -39.07
C PRO A 102 -10.40 0.26 -38.77
N SER A 103 -11.12 -0.36 -39.72
CA SER A 103 -11.74 -1.68 -39.52
C SER A 103 -10.71 -2.82 -39.53
N THR A 104 -9.55 -2.58 -40.14
CA THR A 104 -8.46 -3.56 -40.25
C THR A 104 -7.61 -3.67 -38.98
N VAL A 105 -7.84 -2.78 -38.00
CA VAL A 105 -7.06 -2.70 -36.76
C VAL A 105 -7.90 -3.07 -35.55
N ASP A 106 -7.36 -3.94 -34.70
CA ASP A 106 -7.99 -4.36 -33.44
C ASP A 106 -8.30 -3.18 -32.51
N PHE A 107 -9.40 -3.27 -31.78
CA PHE A 107 -9.86 -2.26 -30.80
C PHE A 107 -8.73 -1.76 -29.87
N ASN A 108 -7.92 -2.65 -29.30
CA ASN A 108 -6.84 -2.29 -28.37
C ASN A 108 -5.68 -1.52 -29.02
N ARG A 109 -5.69 -1.35 -30.35
CA ARG A 109 -4.62 -0.74 -31.13
C ARG A 109 -5.03 0.54 -31.83
N LYS A 110 -6.26 1.03 -31.61
CA LYS A 110 -6.75 2.25 -32.26
C LYS A 110 -7.43 3.19 -31.28
N LEU A 111 -7.04 4.45 -31.36
CA LEU A 111 -7.58 5.58 -30.60
C LEU A 111 -8.13 6.61 -31.58
N ILE A 112 -9.31 7.15 -31.29
CA ILE A 112 -9.96 8.21 -32.05
C ILE A 112 -9.98 9.47 -31.21
N ILE A 113 -9.65 10.59 -31.84
CA ILE A 113 -9.70 11.91 -31.23
C ILE A 113 -10.70 12.76 -32.02
N ASN A 114 -11.80 13.09 -31.35
CA ASN A 114 -12.88 13.92 -31.88
C ASN A 114 -12.53 15.42 -31.78
N SER A 115 -11.44 15.83 -32.44
CA SER A 115 -10.97 17.22 -32.46
C SER A 115 -10.31 17.54 -33.80
N LYS A 116 -10.46 18.78 -34.26
CA LYS A 116 -9.74 19.27 -35.46
C LYS A 116 -8.25 19.42 -35.19
N GLU A 117 -7.90 19.84 -33.98
CA GLU A 117 -6.52 20.00 -33.54
C GLU A 117 -6.07 18.81 -32.72
N LEU A 118 -4.83 18.39 -32.93
CA LEU A 118 -4.22 17.31 -32.18
C LEU A 118 -4.02 17.75 -30.70
N PRO A 119 -4.56 17.02 -29.71
CA PRO A 119 -4.51 17.45 -28.32
C PRO A 119 -3.08 17.58 -27.79
N HIS A 120 -2.91 18.47 -26.81
CA HIS A 120 -1.62 18.72 -26.17
C HIS A 120 -0.98 17.42 -25.65
N GLY A 121 0.29 17.22 -26.01
CA GLY A 121 1.07 16.02 -25.72
C GLY A 121 1.17 15.05 -26.92
N PHE A 122 0.16 14.98 -27.79
CA PHE A 122 0.23 14.13 -28.97
C PHE A 122 1.13 14.69 -30.08
N SER A 123 1.47 15.98 -30.04
CA SER A 123 2.37 16.61 -31.02
C SER A 123 3.86 16.33 -30.79
N GLU A 124 4.22 15.73 -29.66
CA GLU A 124 5.60 15.50 -29.22
C GLU A 124 5.81 14.07 -28.73
N ASP A 125 7.07 13.65 -28.69
CA ASP A 125 7.52 12.40 -28.08
C ASP A 125 7.28 12.41 -26.57
N SER A 126 6.07 12.05 -26.14
CA SER A 126 5.63 12.15 -24.75
C SER A 126 4.96 10.87 -24.24
N GLU A 127 5.06 10.66 -22.93
CA GLU A 127 4.24 9.67 -22.21
C GLU A 127 2.97 10.37 -21.72
N LEU A 128 1.82 9.81 -22.00
CA LEU A 128 0.52 10.43 -21.71
C LEU A 128 -0.29 9.53 -20.80
N VAL A 129 -0.99 10.14 -19.85
CA VAL A 129 -2.15 9.51 -19.21
C VAL A 129 -3.38 10.24 -19.71
N ILE A 130 -4.17 9.55 -20.52
CA ILE A 130 -5.42 10.09 -21.07
C ILE A 130 -6.61 9.46 -20.38
N LYS A 131 -7.72 10.19 -20.30
CA LYS A 131 -9.02 9.59 -20.04
C LYS A 131 -9.61 9.14 -21.37
N ALA A 132 -10.05 7.89 -21.42
CA ALA A 132 -10.54 7.25 -22.61
C ALA A 132 -11.92 6.61 -22.40
N GLY A 133 -12.78 6.73 -23.41
CA GLY A 133 -14.08 6.10 -23.52
C GLY A 133 -14.12 5.07 -24.65
N TYR A 134 -15.31 4.55 -24.95
CA TYR A 134 -15.52 3.58 -26.02
C TYR A 134 -16.39 4.17 -27.13
N ASP A 135 -15.82 4.30 -28.33
CA ASP A 135 -16.57 4.65 -29.54
C ASP A 135 -17.14 3.38 -30.19
N LYS A 136 -18.46 3.22 -30.10
CA LYS A 136 -19.20 2.08 -30.67
C LYS A 136 -19.26 2.10 -32.18
N GLU A 137 -19.21 3.27 -32.82
CA GLU A 137 -19.36 3.39 -34.28
C GLU A 137 -18.12 2.83 -34.99
N ASN A 138 -16.95 3.12 -34.44
CA ASN A 138 -15.65 2.76 -35.04
C ASN A 138 -14.98 1.56 -34.33
N ASP A 139 -15.66 0.98 -33.33
CA ASP A 139 -15.13 -0.03 -32.41
C ASP A 139 -13.73 0.33 -31.89
N ALA A 140 -13.55 1.55 -31.39
CA ALA A 140 -12.24 2.12 -31.07
C ALA A 140 -12.21 2.76 -29.66
N ILE A 141 -10.99 2.96 -29.14
CA ILE A 141 -10.79 3.74 -27.93
C ILE A 141 -11.08 5.21 -28.28
N GLU A 142 -11.93 5.90 -27.52
CA GLU A 142 -12.23 7.31 -27.72
C GLU A 142 -11.39 8.15 -26.77
N PHE A 143 -10.68 9.15 -27.29
CA PHE A 143 -10.01 10.15 -26.47
C PHE A 143 -11.03 11.14 -25.89
N ILE A 144 -11.00 11.34 -24.57
CA ILE A 144 -11.84 12.32 -23.88
C ILE A 144 -11.00 13.53 -23.47
N GLU A 145 -9.91 13.31 -22.73
CA GLU A 145 -9.05 14.39 -22.22
C GLU A 145 -7.64 13.89 -21.88
N THR A 146 -6.65 14.76 -21.99
CA THR A 146 -5.30 14.51 -21.46
C THR A 146 -5.29 14.84 -19.97
N LYS A 147 -5.02 13.85 -19.12
CA LYS A 147 -4.89 14.06 -17.66
C LYS A 147 -3.48 14.46 -17.26
N TYR A 148 -2.47 13.81 -17.83
CA TYR A 148 -1.06 14.08 -17.54
C TYR A 148 -0.22 13.95 -18.80
N VAL A 149 0.79 14.81 -18.89
CA VAL A 149 1.86 14.78 -19.90
C VAL A 149 3.17 14.55 -19.18
N ASN A 150 3.92 13.53 -19.61
CA ASN A 150 5.16 13.05 -19.01
C ASN A 150 5.06 12.85 -17.48
N PRO A 151 4.10 12.02 -17.00
CA PRO A 151 4.05 11.72 -15.58
C PRO A 151 5.36 11.06 -15.12
N LEU A 152 5.85 11.43 -13.94
CA LEU A 152 7.08 10.85 -13.38
C LEU A 152 6.98 9.31 -13.27
N PHE A 153 5.82 8.85 -12.81
CA PHE A 153 5.33 7.47 -12.88
C PHE A 153 3.84 7.45 -12.56
N ASP A 154 3.20 6.32 -12.80
CA ASP A 154 1.80 6.01 -12.51
C ASP A 154 1.66 4.69 -11.74
N TYR A 155 0.51 4.50 -11.12
CA TYR A 155 0.11 3.25 -10.48
C TYR A 155 -0.79 2.43 -11.40
N PRO A 156 -0.72 1.09 -11.32
CA PRO A 156 -1.49 0.24 -12.20
C PRO A 156 -2.99 0.35 -11.89
N PHE A 157 -3.78 0.44 -12.94
CA PHE A 157 -5.21 0.18 -12.84
C PHE A 157 -5.45 -1.28 -12.46
N VAL A 158 -6.23 -1.48 -11.40
CA VAL A 158 -6.72 -2.80 -10.99
C VAL A 158 -8.24 -2.73 -10.98
N PRO A 159 -8.93 -3.65 -11.70
CA PRO A 159 -10.38 -3.70 -11.70
C PRO A 159 -10.96 -3.71 -10.28
N ASN A 160 -12.01 -2.94 -10.07
CA ASN A 160 -12.72 -2.76 -8.79
C ASN A 160 -11.94 -1.99 -7.72
N LEU A 161 -10.69 -1.57 -7.97
CA LEU A 161 -9.91 -0.74 -7.04
C LEU A 161 -9.84 0.72 -7.53
N ASP A 162 -9.57 0.96 -8.81
CA ASP A 162 -9.36 2.32 -9.34
C ASP A 162 -8.33 3.10 -8.48
N GLU A 163 -8.62 4.37 -8.16
CA GLU A 163 -7.83 5.22 -7.25
C GLU A 163 -7.66 4.61 -5.84
N ARG A 164 -8.54 3.70 -5.43
CA ARG A 164 -8.52 3.11 -4.07
C ARG A 164 -7.33 2.19 -3.86
N ILE A 165 -6.64 1.75 -4.92
CA ILE A 165 -5.40 0.97 -4.80
C ILE A 165 -4.31 1.73 -4.01
N LYS A 166 -4.30 3.06 -4.08
CA LYS A 166 -3.31 3.91 -3.39
C LYS A 166 -3.32 3.76 -1.88
N ILE A 167 -4.49 3.44 -1.28
CA ILE A 167 -4.59 3.28 0.17
C ILE A 167 -3.69 2.17 0.70
N LEU A 168 -3.32 1.22 -0.16
CA LEU A 168 -2.39 0.15 0.16
C LEU A 168 -1.08 0.69 0.76
N ASN A 169 -0.56 1.80 0.23
CA ASN A 169 0.66 2.44 0.71
C ASN A 169 0.52 3.05 2.11
N LEU A 170 -0.70 3.19 2.64
CA LEU A 170 -0.96 3.69 3.99
C LEU A 170 -1.38 2.56 4.92
N HIS A 171 -2.44 1.84 4.53
CA HIS A 171 -3.10 0.82 5.34
C HIS A 171 -2.16 -0.36 5.66
N VAL A 172 -1.52 -0.92 4.64
CA VAL A 172 -0.75 -2.15 4.79
C VAL A 172 0.53 -1.92 5.61
N PRO A 173 1.31 -0.83 5.44
CA PRO A 173 2.43 -0.53 6.33
C PRO A 173 2.06 -0.42 7.80
N MET A 174 0.88 0.13 8.13
CA MET A 174 0.40 0.19 9.51
C MET A 174 0.12 -1.21 10.08
N ALA A 175 -0.51 -2.08 9.29
CA ALA A 175 -0.75 -3.47 9.69
C ALA A 175 0.57 -4.25 9.89
N TRP A 176 1.58 -4.02 9.04
CA TRP A 176 2.92 -4.60 9.21
C TRP A 176 3.58 -4.15 10.51
N ILE A 177 3.47 -2.86 10.84
CA ILE A 177 4.04 -2.32 12.07
C ILE A 177 3.40 -2.92 13.31
N ALA A 178 2.08 -3.15 13.31
CA ALA A 178 1.45 -3.89 14.41
C ALA A 178 2.16 -5.23 14.63
N VAL A 179 2.34 -6.05 13.60
CA VAL A 179 3.05 -7.34 13.73
C VAL A 179 4.50 -7.16 14.24
N ILE A 180 5.26 -6.24 13.65
CA ILE A 180 6.66 -5.99 14.02
C ILE A 180 6.77 -5.52 15.47
N ALA A 181 5.86 -4.65 15.90
CA ALA A 181 5.82 -4.13 17.26
C ALA A 181 5.52 -5.23 18.27
N TYR A 182 4.63 -6.19 17.95
CA TYR A 182 4.41 -7.34 18.83
C TYR A 182 5.58 -8.31 18.86
N LEU A 183 6.27 -8.50 17.73
CA LEU A 183 7.51 -9.27 17.67
C LEU A 183 8.57 -8.63 18.58
N MET A 184 8.72 -7.31 18.52
CA MET A 184 9.60 -6.57 19.41
C MET A 184 9.20 -6.73 20.87
N SER A 185 7.90 -6.63 21.19
CA SER A 185 7.36 -6.89 22.54
C SER A 185 7.79 -8.27 23.05
N MET A 186 7.61 -9.32 22.25
CA MET A 186 8.05 -10.68 22.58
C MET A 186 9.56 -10.75 22.81
N ILE A 187 10.36 -10.17 21.92
CA ILE A 187 11.83 -10.21 22.03
C ILE A 187 12.28 -9.53 23.35
N TYR A 188 11.70 -8.38 23.70
CA TYR A 188 12.00 -7.71 24.95
C TYR A 188 11.48 -8.49 26.17
N ALA A 189 10.33 -9.15 26.06
CA ALA A 189 9.80 -10.03 27.11
C ALA A 189 10.76 -11.19 27.41
N ILE A 190 11.32 -11.82 26.37
CA ILE A 190 12.35 -12.86 26.53
C ILE A 190 13.60 -12.29 27.23
N ARG A 191 14.03 -11.07 26.87
CA ARG A 191 15.15 -10.40 27.54
C ARG A 191 14.87 -10.09 29.01
N TYR A 192 13.65 -9.67 29.34
CA TYR A 192 13.22 -9.50 30.73
C TYR A 192 13.34 -10.82 31.50
N LEU A 193 12.73 -11.90 31.00
CA LEU A 193 12.74 -13.19 31.69
C LEU A 193 14.15 -13.77 31.90
N LYS A 194 15.09 -13.47 30.99
CA LYS A 194 16.49 -13.89 31.12
C LYS A 194 17.31 -13.07 32.13
N SER A 195 16.98 -11.79 32.30
CA SER A 195 17.83 -10.85 33.06
C SER A 195 17.22 -10.33 34.34
N GLY A 196 15.90 -10.38 34.50
CA GLY A 196 15.16 -9.74 35.59
C GLY A 196 15.14 -8.20 35.52
N ASP A 197 15.78 -7.58 34.52
CA ASP A 197 15.91 -6.13 34.45
C ASP A 197 14.64 -5.47 33.92
N LEU A 198 13.97 -4.68 34.78
CA LEU A 198 12.74 -3.95 34.49
C LEU A 198 12.84 -3.00 33.29
N LYS A 199 14.04 -2.62 32.84
CA LYS A 199 14.18 -1.86 31.59
C LYS A 199 13.54 -2.61 30.41
N TRP A 200 13.64 -3.93 30.38
CA TRP A 200 13.08 -4.72 29.29
C TRP A 200 11.57 -4.78 29.36
N ASP A 201 10.99 -4.79 30.55
CA ASP A 201 9.53 -4.67 30.74
C ASP A 201 9.00 -3.34 30.19
N ILE A 202 9.72 -2.24 30.42
CA ILE A 202 9.37 -0.93 29.82
C ILE A 202 9.36 -1.01 28.29
N ASN A 203 10.36 -1.67 27.70
CA ASN A 203 10.44 -1.85 26.25
C ASN A 203 9.32 -2.76 25.72
N THR A 204 9.02 -3.87 26.40
CA THR A 204 7.90 -4.78 26.08
C THR A 204 6.59 -4.00 26.06
N ALA A 205 6.27 -3.29 27.14
CA ALA A 205 5.03 -2.53 27.24
C ALA A 205 4.94 -1.39 26.22
N SER A 206 6.05 -0.69 25.95
CA SER A 206 6.08 0.41 24.97
C SER A 206 5.88 -0.11 23.54
N ALA A 207 6.52 -1.23 23.19
CA ALA A 207 6.34 -1.86 21.88
C ALA A 207 4.90 -2.38 21.72
N ALA A 208 4.34 -3.02 22.75
CA ALA A 208 2.96 -3.48 22.73
C ALA A 208 1.97 -2.30 22.56
N ALA A 209 2.23 -1.16 23.20
CA ALA A 209 1.32 -0.01 23.17
C ALA A 209 1.26 0.62 21.79
N LEU A 210 2.43 0.80 21.16
CA LEU A 210 2.50 1.27 19.78
C LEU A 210 1.94 0.24 18.81
N GLY A 211 2.22 -1.04 19.01
CA GLY A 211 1.63 -2.10 18.19
C GLY A 211 0.11 -2.08 18.19
N ASN A 212 -0.52 -1.90 19.36
CA ASN A 212 -1.96 -1.74 19.48
C ASN A 212 -2.47 -0.48 18.77
N LEU A 213 -1.78 0.65 18.91
CA LEU A 213 -2.12 1.90 18.19
C LEU A 213 -2.10 1.68 16.68
N PHE A 214 -1.05 1.06 16.15
CA PHE A 214 -0.94 0.78 14.71
C PHE A 214 -1.97 -0.26 14.24
N ALA A 215 -2.33 -1.24 15.06
CA ALA A 215 -3.42 -2.17 14.76
C ALA A 215 -4.77 -1.43 14.63
N ILE A 216 -5.08 -0.52 15.56
CA ILE A 216 -6.28 0.32 15.50
C ILE A 216 -6.27 1.20 14.25
N LEU A 217 -5.15 1.87 13.93
CA LEU A 217 -5.03 2.72 12.74
C LEU A 217 -5.19 1.91 11.44
N ALA A 218 -4.60 0.72 11.38
CA ALA A 218 -4.80 -0.21 10.27
C ALA A 218 -6.27 -0.62 10.16
N THR A 219 -6.96 -0.94 11.26
CA THR A 219 -8.39 -1.24 11.25
C THR A 219 -9.22 -0.07 10.74
N VAL A 220 -9.01 1.16 11.25
CA VAL A 220 -9.79 2.34 10.83
C VAL A 220 -9.59 2.62 9.33
N THR A 221 -8.35 2.60 8.84
CA THR A 221 -8.08 2.81 7.41
C THR A 221 -8.62 1.68 6.54
N GLY A 222 -8.57 0.44 7.02
CA GLY A 222 -9.17 -0.71 6.34
C GLY A 222 -10.69 -0.65 6.29
N MET A 223 -11.34 -0.17 7.36
CA MET A 223 -12.78 0.07 7.39
C MET A 223 -13.22 1.12 6.37
N LEU A 224 -12.47 2.22 6.24
CA LEU A 224 -12.73 3.23 5.22
C LEU A 224 -12.66 2.62 3.82
N TRP A 225 -11.60 1.87 3.51
CA TRP A 225 -11.48 1.18 2.22
C TRP A 225 -12.62 0.18 1.99
N ALA A 226 -12.96 -0.65 2.98
CA ALA A 226 -14.07 -1.60 2.92
C ALA A 226 -15.40 -0.89 2.59
N LYS A 227 -15.66 0.30 3.18
CA LYS A 227 -16.87 1.07 2.89
C LYS A 227 -16.96 1.47 1.43
N TYR A 228 -15.84 1.89 0.82
CA TYR A 228 -15.80 2.30 -0.58
C TYR A 228 -15.76 1.13 -1.57
N ASN A 229 -15.28 -0.04 -1.16
CA ASN A 229 -15.17 -1.21 -2.04
C ASN A 229 -16.38 -2.14 -1.95
N TRP A 230 -16.98 -2.28 -0.76
CA TRP A 230 -18.01 -3.28 -0.46
C TRP A 230 -19.29 -2.67 0.11
N GLY A 231 -19.36 -1.34 0.24
CA GLY A 231 -20.54 -0.62 0.71
C GLY A 231 -20.71 -0.58 2.24
N THR A 232 -19.88 -1.30 3.00
CA THR A 232 -19.96 -1.40 4.48
C THR A 232 -18.59 -1.32 5.13
N TYR A 233 -18.52 -0.75 6.34
CA TYR A 233 -17.24 -0.64 7.06
C TYR A 233 -16.70 -1.99 7.58
N TRP A 234 -17.58 -2.98 7.75
CA TRP A 234 -17.25 -4.27 8.35
C TRP A 234 -18.10 -5.39 7.74
N ASN A 235 -17.48 -6.52 7.44
CA ASN A 235 -18.09 -7.67 6.77
C ASN A 235 -17.74 -9.01 7.44
N TRP A 236 -17.06 -9.01 8.59
CA TRP A 236 -16.56 -10.23 9.25
C TRP A 236 -15.65 -11.08 8.35
N ASP A 237 -15.03 -10.46 7.36
CA ASP A 237 -14.05 -11.10 6.49
C ASP A 237 -12.87 -11.67 7.31
N PRO A 238 -12.25 -12.79 6.90
CA PRO A 238 -11.12 -13.39 7.62
C PRO A 238 -10.02 -12.40 8.04
N ARG A 239 -9.64 -11.44 7.19
CA ARG A 239 -8.59 -10.45 7.50
C ARG A 239 -9.09 -9.40 8.50
N GLN A 240 -10.35 -8.98 8.40
CA GLN A 240 -11.01 -8.10 9.38
C GLN A 240 -11.09 -8.80 10.75
N THR A 241 -11.59 -10.03 10.77
CA THR A 241 -11.69 -10.83 12.00
C THR A 241 -10.32 -11.07 12.63
N SER A 242 -9.30 -11.39 11.83
CA SER A 242 -7.92 -11.57 12.33
C SER A 242 -7.34 -10.31 12.98
N ILE A 243 -7.49 -9.13 12.37
CA ILE A 243 -6.97 -7.90 12.97
C ILE A 243 -7.75 -7.49 14.22
N PHE A 244 -9.06 -7.77 14.27
CA PHE A 244 -9.85 -7.59 15.47
C PHE A 244 -9.36 -8.47 16.62
N VAL A 245 -9.12 -9.75 16.37
CA VAL A 245 -8.54 -10.67 17.37
C VAL A 245 -7.14 -10.20 17.81
N LEU A 246 -6.33 -9.68 16.89
CA LEU A 246 -5.03 -9.08 17.24
C LEU A 246 -5.17 -7.89 18.19
N ILE A 247 -6.12 -6.98 17.95
CA ILE A 247 -6.41 -5.87 18.88
C ILE A 247 -6.83 -6.40 20.26
N LEU A 248 -7.66 -7.45 20.32
CA LEU A 248 -8.04 -8.07 21.58
C LEU A 248 -6.85 -8.71 22.30
N ILE A 249 -5.91 -9.33 21.58
CA ILE A 249 -4.66 -9.85 22.14
C ILE A 249 -3.84 -8.72 22.77
N TYR A 250 -3.69 -7.59 22.08
CA TYR A 250 -3.04 -6.41 22.66
C TYR A 250 -3.77 -5.88 23.88
N ALA A 251 -5.10 -5.75 23.81
CA ALA A 251 -5.91 -5.26 24.92
C ALA A 251 -5.79 -6.16 26.15
N ALA A 252 -5.80 -7.48 25.97
CA ALA A 252 -5.63 -8.46 27.02
C ALA A 252 -4.23 -8.39 27.67
N PHE A 253 -3.16 -8.10 26.90
CA PHE A 253 -1.84 -7.82 27.47
C PHE A 253 -1.90 -6.64 28.46
N PHE A 254 -2.59 -5.55 28.11
CA PHE A 254 -2.73 -4.38 28.99
C PHE A 254 -3.68 -4.62 30.15
N ALA A 255 -4.77 -5.36 29.95
CA ALA A 255 -5.69 -5.76 31.01
C ALA A 255 -4.95 -6.57 32.09
N LEU A 256 -4.17 -7.58 31.68
CA LEU A 256 -3.32 -8.37 32.59
C LEU A 256 -2.36 -7.47 33.38
N ARG A 257 -1.74 -6.50 32.71
CA ARG A 257 -0.82 -5.55 33.37
C ARG A 257 -1.51 -4.70 34.41
N SER A 258 -2.71 -4.20 34.10
CA SER A 258 -3.46 -3.33 35.00
C SER A 258 -3.96 -4.05 36.26
N ALA A 259 -4.13 -5.38 36.19
CA ALA A 259 -4.62 -6.19 37.31
C ALA A 259 -3.54 -6.58 38.34
N ILE A 260 -2.26 -6.23 38.11
CA ILE A 260 -1.14 -6.66 38.94
C ILE A 260 -0.34 -5.46 39.45
N ASP A 261 -0.42 -5.21 40.76
CA ASP A 261 0.25 -4.09 41.41
C ASP A 261 1.76 -4.28 41.49
N ASN A 262 2.19 -5.47 41.94
CA ASN A 262 3.61 -5.79 42.12
C ASN A 262 4.36 -5.70 40.76
N PRO A 263 5.35 -4.80 40.61
CA PRO A 263 6.00 -4.55 39.31
C PRO A 263 6.69 -5.77 38.71
N GLU A 264 7.37 -6.57 39.52
CA GLU A 264 8.12 -7.75 39.06
C GLU A 264 7.18 -8.87 38.61
N ARG A 265 6.11 -9.11 39.38
CA ARG A 265 5.07 -10.08 39.04
C ARG A 265 4.32 -9.65 37.78
N ARG A 266 3.98 -8.37 37.66
CA ARG A 266 3.37 -7.78 36.45
C ARG A 266 4.26 -8.03 35.24
N ALA A 267 5.53 -7.67 35.33
CA ALA A 267 6.49 -7.81 34.25
C ALA A 267 6.68 -9.27 33.83
N LYS A 268 6.76 -10.19 34.80
CA LYS A 268 6.90 -11.64 34.55
C LYS A 268 5.69 -12.22 33.84
N LEU A 269 4.48 -12.00 34.37
CA LEU A 269 3.24 -12.52 33.78
C LEU A 269 2.99 -11.94 32.39
N SER A 270 3.20 -10.64 32.22
CA SER A 270 3.04 -9.97 30.92
C SER A 270 4.05 -10.46 29.88
N SER A 271 5.28 -10.73 30.31
CA SER A 271 6.31 -11.25 29.42
C SER A 271 5.94 -12.65 28.91
N VAL A 272 5.47 -13.53 29.80
CA VAL A 272 4.97 -14.85 29.41
C VAL A 272 3.78 -14.73 28.46
N TYR A 273 2.82 -13.86 28.76
CA TYR A 273 1.69 -13.60 27.87
C TYR A 273 2.13 -13.12 26.49
N SER A 274 3.03 -12.14 26.41
CA SER A 274 3.51 -11.59 25.14
C SER A 274 4.19 -12.65 24.28
N ILE A 275 4.90 -13.60 24.89
CA ILE A 275 5.54 -14.71 24.17
C ILE A 275 4.49 -15.67 23.61
N ILE A 276 3.59 -16.17 24.45
CA ILE A 276 2.57 -17.15 24.05
C ILE A 276 1.64 -16.56 22.98
N SER A 277 1.15 -15.35 23.22
CA SER A 277 0.21 -14.71 22.30
C SER A 277 0.85 -14.33 20.96
N PHE A 278 2.14 -13.94 20.92
CA PHE A 278 2.80 -13.63 19.65
C PHE A 278 2.83 -14.84 18.71
N VAL A 279 2.94 -16.07 19.22
CA VAL A 279 2.91 -17.28 18.39
C VAL A 279 1.64 -17.37 17.53
N THR A 280 0.53 -16.80 17.99
CA THR A 280 -0.73 -16.77 17.24
C THR A 280 -0.74 -15.73 16.10
N VAL A 281 0.09 -14.68 16.18
CA VAL A 281 0.04 -13.54 15.25
C VAL A 281 0.44 -13.92 13.83
N PRO A 282 1.52 -14.68 13.56
CA PRO A 282 1.82 -15.13 12.22
C PRO A 282 0.68 -15.92 11.58
N PHE A 283 0.01 -16.78 12.37
CA PHE A 283 -1.14 -17.52 11.90
C PHE A 283 -2.31 -16.58 11.54
N LEU A 284 -2.70 -15.69 12.46
CA LEU A 284 -3.82 -14.77 12.26
C LEU A 284 -3.61 -13.82 11.08
N VAL A 285 -2.39 -13.29 10.88
CA VAL A 285 -2.14 -12.23 9.89
C VAL A 285 -1.69 -12.79 8.54
N PHE A 286 -0.87 -13.83 8.53
CA PHE A 286 -0.28 -14.35 7.29
C PHE A 286 -0.96 -15.62 6.78
N VAL A 287 -1.41 -16.51 7.66
CA VAL A 287 -1.92 -17.83 7.26
C VAL A 287 -3.44 -17.82 7.05
N LEU A 288 -4.21 -17.56 8.12
CA LEU A 288 -5.66 -17.67 8.12
C LEU A 288 -6.34 -16.87 6.98
N PRO A 289 -5.99 -15.59 6.71
CA PRO A 289 -6.67 -14.80 5.68
C PRO A 289 -6.42 -15.27 4.24
N ARG A 290 -5.45 -16.17 4.03
CA ARG A 290 -5.13 -16.74 2.70
C ARG A 290 -5.66 -18.17 2.54
N MET A 291 -6.08 -18.80 3.63
CA MET A 291 -6.70 -20.13 3.62
C MET A 291 -8.22 -20.06 3.55
N ALA A 292 -8.81 -18.96 4.00
CA ALA A 292 -10.25 -18.75 3.97
C ALA A 292 -10.68 -17.97 2.71
N SER A 293 -11.87 -18.29 2.21
CA SER A 293 -12.57 -17.46 1.22
C SER A 293 -12.91 -16.10 1.81
N GLY A 294 -12.83 -15.04 1.02
CA GLY A 294 -12.99 -13.68 1.52
C GLY A 294 -13.10 -12.62 0.44
N LEU A 295 -13.44 -11.41 0.86
CA LEU A 295 -13.59 -10.26 -0.03
C LEU A 295 -12.25 -9.56 -0.28
N HIS A 296 -11.25 -9.76 0.59
CA HIS A 296 -9.96 -9.11 0.44
C HIS A 296 -9.14 -9.68 -0.72
N PRO A 297 -8.39 -8.80 -1.43
CA PRO A 297 -7.39 -9.25 -2.38
C PRO A 297 -6.43 -10.28 -1.79
N GLY A 298 -6.33 -11.41 -2.49
CA GLY A 298 -5.56 -12.58 -2.14
C GLY A 298 -6.12 -13.47 -1.05
N SER A 299 -7.43 -13.56 -0.92
CA SER A 299 -8.13 -14.68 -0.25
C SER A 299 -7.94 -16.00 -1.03
N ALA A 300 -8.40 -17.12 -0.46
CA ALA A 300 -8.24 -18.44 -1.08
C ALA A 300 -8.94 -18.59 -2.44
N ASP A 301 -10.02 -17.84 -2.65
CA ASP A 301 -10.89 -17.85 -3.82
C ASP A 301 -10.64 -16.70 -4.80
N ASP A 302 -9.68 -15.83 -4.51
CA ASP A 302 -9.38 -14.69 -5.37
C ASP A 302 -8.50 -15.10 -6.56
N VAL A 303 -9.14 -15.17 -7.72
CA VAL A 303 -8.51 -15.48 -9.02
C VAL A 303 -8.07 -14.24 -9.80
N ASN A 304 -8.45 -13.02 -9.36
CA ASN A 304 -8.30 -11.79 -10.13
C ASN A 304 -7.37 -10.75 -9.48
N ALA A 305 -7.13 -10.82 -8.18
CA ALA A 305 -6.27 -9.90 -7.44
C ALA A 305 -5.30 -10.65 -6.51
N GLY A 306 -4.40 -11.43 -7.12
CA GLY A 306 -3.35 -12.17 -6.41
C GLY A 306 -2.57 -11.27 -5.43
N PRO A 307 -2.33 -11.72 -4.18
CA PRO A 307 -1.96 -10.84 -3.08
C PRO A 307 -0.65 -10.12 -3.35
N LEU A 308 -0.48 -8.95 -2.71
CA LEU A 308 0.77 -8.18 -2.62
C LEU A 308 1.99 -8.97 -2.07
N VAL A 309 1.77 -10.25 -1.71
CA VAL A 309 2.73 -11.22 -1.16
C VAL A 309 2.59 -12.58 -1.88
N SER A 310 1.75 -12.74 -2.92
CA SER A 310 1.77 -13.98 -3.71
C SER A 310 3.01 -14.03 -4.58
N ALA A 311 3.55 -15.23 -4.71
CA ALA A 311 4.62 -15.58 -5.65
C ALA A 311 4.15 -15.61 -7.11
N GLN A 312 3.01 -14.98 -7.45
CA GLN A 312 2.52 -14.88 -8.83
C GLN A 312 3.41 -13.90 -9.61
N PRO A 313 4.11 -14.35 -10.68
CA PRO A 313 5.14 -13.55 -11.37
C PRO A 313 4.64 -12.21 -11.95
N SER A 314 3.34 -12.09 -12.23
CA SER A 314 2.67 -10.93 -12.82
C SER A 314 2.01 -9.97 -11.83
N ALA A 315 1.98 -10.28 -10.53
CA ALA A 315 1.01 -9.67 -9.59
C ALA A 315 1.35 -8.28 -9.04
N LEU A 316 2.50 -7.69 -9.38
CA LEU A 316 2.90 -6.40 -8.82
C LEU A 316 3.64 -5.55 -9.84
N ASP A 317 2.99 -4.47 -10.26
CA ASP A 317 3.63 -3.40 -11.01
C ASP A 317 4.86 -2.86 -10.26
N THR A 318 5.92 -2.53 -11.00
CA THR A 318 7.19 -2.10 -10.41
C THR A 318 7.07 -0.75 -9.71
N ASN A 319 6.29 0.18 -10.27
CA ASN A 319 6.07 1.51 -9.69
C ASN A 319 5.29 1.40 -8.38
N LEU A 320 4.27 0.52 -8.35
CA LEU A 320 3.52 0.22 -7.13
C LEU A 320 4.44 -0.33 -6.03
N VAL A 321 5.36 -1.24 -6.36
CA VAL A 321 6.30 -1.82 -5.38
C VAL A 321 7.25 -0.78 -4.80
N TRP A 322 7.73 0.17 -5.61
CA TRP A 322 8.60 1.24 -5.13
C TRP A 322 7.85 2.20 -4.19
N GLY A 323 6.66 2.66 -4.57
CA GLY A 323 5.83 3.50 -3.71
C GLY A 323 5.46 2.80 -2.40
N PHE A 324 5.10 1.53 -2.48
CA PHE A 324 4.80 0.69 -1.34
C PHE A 324 6.01 0.47 -0.43
N GLY A 325 7.19 0.17 -1.00
CA GLY A 325 8.44 -0.02 -0.27
C GLY A 325 8.89 1.25 0.46
N LEU A 326 8.79 2.41 -0.19
CA LEU A 326 9.07 3.70 0.44
C LEU A 326 8.11 3.95 1.61
N SER A 327 6.83 3.62 1.44
CA SER A 327 5.85 3.79 2.51
C SER A 327 6.11 2.85 3.69
N LEU A 328 6.46 1.58 3.44
CA LEU A 328 6.93 0.65 4.47
C LEU A 328 8.13 1.21 5.24
N PHE A 329 9.11 1.78 4.53
CA PHE A 329 10.26 2.43 5.14
C PHE A 329 9.81 3.60 6.02
N ALA A 330 9.03 4.54 5.49
CA ALA A 330 8.64 5.77 6.16
C ALA A 330 7.83 5.52 7.44
N PHE A 331 6.83 4.65 7.36
CA PHE A 331 6.03 4.27 8.52
C PHE A 331 6.87 3.52 9.56
N SER A 332 7.82 2.68 9.14
CA SER A 332 8.75 2.00 10.07
C SER A 332 9.64 3.01 10.80
N VAL A 333 10.13 4.04 10.10
CA VAL A 333 10.90 5.14 10.72
C VAL A 333 10.05 5.90 11.74
N ILE A 334 8.80 6.23 11.43
CA ILE A 334 7.87 6.84 12.40
C ILE A 334 7.72 5.94 13.62
N TYR A 335 7.44 4.64 13.42
CA TYR A 335 7.27 3.70 14.52
C TYR A 335 8.48 3.67 15.44
N PHE A 336 9.70 3.53 14.90
CA PHE A 336 10.90 3.51 15.72
C PHE A 336 11.17 4.84 16.43
N TRP A 337 10.79 5.97 15.81
CA TRP A 337 10.88 7.27 16.46
C TRP A 337 9.90 7.38 17.63
N LEU A 338 8.64 6.99 17.43
CA LEU A 338 7.63 6.93 18.50
C LEU A 338 8.05 5.97 19.61
N PHE A 339 8.62 4.82 19.27
CA PHE A 339 9.16 3.85 20.23
C PHE A 339 10.28 4.46 21.08
N ASN A 340 11.23 5.14 20.44
CA ASN A 340 12.28 5.89 21.15
C ASN A 340 11.72 6.91 22.13
N ILE A 341 10.71 7.68 21.71
CA ILE A 341 10.07 8.70 22.56
C ILE A 341 9.37 8.03 23.74
N LEU A 342 8.55 7.01 23.49
CA LEU A 342 7.73 6.35 24.50
C LEU A 342 8.57 5.62 25.55
N VAL A 343 9.61 4.89 25.13
CA VAL A 343 10.54 4.23 26.06
C VAL A 343 11.22 5.25 26.97
N ARG A 344 11.70 6.36 26.40
CA ARG A 344 12.36 7.43 27.19
C ARG A 344 11.40 8.09 28.17
N LEU A 345 10.17 8.37 27.73
CA LEU A 345 9.12 8.92 28.58
C LEU A 345 8.84 8.00 29.77
N ASN A 346 8.69 6.69 29.53
CA ASN A 346 8.41 5.71 30.58
C ASN A 346 9.59 5.51 31.54
N ILE A 347 10.84 5.56 31.05
CA ILE A 347 12.03 5.53 31.91
C ILE A 347 12.05 6.75 32.84
N ILE A 348 11.74 7.94 32.33
CA ILE A 348 11.69 9.15 33.15
C ILE A 348 10.56 9.06 34.17
N LYS A 349 9.36 8.63 33.75
CA LYS A 349 8.21 8.46 34.64
C LYS A 349 8.52 7.52 35.81
N ASN A 350 9.16 6.37 35.55
CA ASN A 350 9.54 5.41 36.59
C ASN A 350 10.65 5.92 37.52
N LYS A 351 11.42 6.94 37.14
CA LYS A 351 12.41 7.57 38.03
C LYS A 351 11.80 8.63 38.94
N LEU A 352 10.61 9.12 38.59
CA LEU A 352 9.90 10.18 39.32
C LEU A 352 8.84 9.63 40.29
N SER A 353 8.33 8.42 40.04
CA SER A 353 7.50 7.64 40.96
C SER A 353 8.35 6.92 41.99
#